data_AF-A0A9N8Z675-F1
#
_entry.id   AF-A0A9N8Z675-F1
#
_cell.length_a   1.000
_cell.length_b   1.000
_cell.length_c   1.000
_cell.angle_alpha   90.00
_cell.angle_beta   90.00
_cell.angle_gamma   90.00
#
_symmetry.space_group_name_H-M   'P 1'
#
loop_
_entity.id
_entity.type
_entity.pdbx_description
1 polymer ?
#
loop_
_entity_poly.entity_id
_entity_poly.type
_entity_poly.pdbx_seq_one_letter_code
_entity_poly.pdbx_strand_id
1 'polypeptide(L)'
;MITTTGLSLATRKNIRDEFQNKIPELQKTLNKLTGSDYEFHVDFATLYEESVRANSSQTQWYKSSMGQIAYQYFESIVSNIKRVAENDDLVRSDFIKVTNKHEIHLVNDSEINGDNDLEIVDGIIHIKVRPGQLGYNASVGYYILNYVKVADETIPLRTKINIRDGWELKIPNIKKTLKKVLGEDYDFVVNFDEIYAQAIKERPDYLDWYSSSLGDIVYGYFDSLKGYIHRYAEKDELVRNELLKLTATRKIHLVYDSDLETNELLEVKNDAFWIKTRPKDFGSSTSIGYYLIDRVKDPDSALPLRTKVDVRDEWELKIPKLKQRLKSLLGEDYGFEIDLDEIYSQIIKANKSQHDWYTRSLGSITCSYFDSLISNIEKTASDDLARKEFLEATSSRTFHLVLDMELESNNDVEIVNGDLNIKVDPKNYGYNVYIGTDISKKIKAPGSAFPLETKLNIRNEWELKITALKKKLKEAVGEEYEFVVDFEELLNIALEKNSNSESSWLKRSLGEIVYQYYGALVDNVIKVAKDDDLVREGFVEVTGERKIYLVYDSNCESNCDLQVVDDAVYIKIKPGSLGRDSYYVGHNIIDIL
;
A
#
# COMPACT_ATOMS: atom_id res chain seq x y z
N MET A 1 -15.42 44.64 52.51
CA MET A 1 -15.40 45.24 53.87
C MET A 1 -13.96 45.34 54.35
N ILE A 2 -13.54 46.51 54.86
CA ILE A 2 -12.17 46.75 55.38
C ILE A 2 -12.29 46.96 56.90
N THR A 3 -11.85 46.00 57.70
CA THR A 3 -11.90 46.05 59.17
C THR A 3 -10.51 46.29 59.74
N THR A 4 -10.36 47.28 60.64
CA THR A 4 -9.07 47.63 61.27
C THR A 4 -9.16 47.73 62.79
N THR A 5 -10.29 47.32 63.36
CA THR A 5 -10.56 47.34 64.81
C THR A 5 -9.59 46.42 65.53
N GLY A 6 -8.98 46.88 66.62
CA GLY A 6 -7.96 46.11 67.36
C GLY A 6 -6.51 46.34 66.91
N LEU A 7 -6.28 47.00 65.76
CA LEU A 7 -4.93 47.27 65.25
C LEU A 7 -4.28 48.53 65.85
N SER A 8 -2.94 48.50 65.95
CA SER A 8 -2.15 49.63 66.44
C SER A 8 -2.32 50.88 65.57
N LEU A 9 -2.10 52.08 66.14
CA LEU A 9 -2.19 53.33 65.38
C LEU A 9 -1.20 53.36 64.20
N ALA A 10 0.01 52.83 64.37
CA ALA A 10 1.00 52.74 63.31
C ALA A 10 0.52 51.86 62.15
N THR A 11 -0.10 50.70 62.47
CA THR A 11 -0.66 49.78 61.48
C THR A 11 -1.85 50.40 60.76
N ARG A 12 -2.78 51.05 61.49
CA ARG A 12 -3.92 51.76 60.90
C ARG A 12 -3.47 52.90 59.98
N LYS A 13 -2.43 53.65 60.37
CA LYS A 13 -1.84 54.69 59.51
C LYS A 13 -1.26 54.09 58.23
N ASN A 14 -0.51 52.99 58.31
CA ASN A 14 0.04 52.32 57.13
C ASN A 14 -1.07 51.77 56.21
N ILE A 15 -2.14 51.18 56.76
CA ILE A 15 -3.31 50.75 55.98
C ILE A 15 -3.96 51.94 55.26
N ARG A 16 -4.16 53.06 55.95
CA ARG A 16 -4.71 54.27 55.30
C ARG A 16 -3.82 54.74 54.14
N ASP A 17 -2.52 54.91 54.42
CA ASP A 17 -1.59 55.57 53.50
C ASP A 17 -1.22 54.67 52.30
N GLU A 18 -0.98 53.38 52.52
CA GLU A 18 -0.47 52.46 51.50
C GLU A 18 -1.55 51.60 50.84
N PHE A 19 -2.71 51.44 51.47
CA PHE A 19 -3.82 50.65 50.91
C PHE A 19 -5.00 51.54 50.52
N GLN A 20 -5.68 52.17 51.49
CA GLN A 20 -6.94 52.87 51.24
C GLN A 20 -6.77 54.02 50.22
N ASN A 21 -5.68 54.76 50.30
CA ASN A 21 -5.40 55.85 49.37
C ASN A 21 -5.03 55.39 47.94
N LYS A 22 -4.54 54.14 47.77
CA LYS A 22 -4.03 53.63 46.48
C LYS A 22 -5.01 52.68 45.76
N ILE A 23 -5.88 51.99 46.49
CA ILE A 23 -6.90 51.09 45.92
C ILE A 23 -7.75 51.72 44.80
N PRO A 24 -8.13 53.02 44.84
CA PRO A 24 -8.87 53.64 43.75
C PRO A 24 -8.19 53.53 42.38
N GLU A 25 -6.86 53.48 42.31
CA GLU A 25 -6.12 53.29 41.05
C GLU A 25 -6.33 51.88 40.47
N LEU A 26 -6.35 50.86 41.33
CA LEU A 26 -6.63 49.48 40.96
C LEU A 26 -8.10 49.30 40.53
N GLN A 27 -9.04 49.92 41.25
CA GLN A 27 -10.46 49.94 40.89
C GLN A 27 -10.68 50.56 39.51
N LYS A 28 -10.06 51.72 39.26
CA LYS A 28 -10.12 52.38 37.94
C LYS A 28 -9.55 51.50 36.83
N THR A 29 -8.49 50.76 37.11
CA THR A 29 -7.89 49.83 36.15
C THR A 29 -8.85 48.69 35.79
N LEU A 30 -9.47 48.05 36.78
CA LEU A 30 -10.46 46.98 36.55
C LEU A 30 -11.74 47.51 35.91
N ASN A 31 -12.25 48.69 36.31
CA ASN A 31 -13.42 49.31 35.70
C ASN A 31 -13.18 49.61 34.21
N LYS A 32 -12.01 50.18 33.87
CA LYS A 32 -11.65 50.43 32.47
C LYS A 32 -11.64 49.14 31.64
N LEU A 33 -11.21 48.03 32.24
CA LEU A 33 -11.08 46.75 31.57
C LEU A 33 -12.42 46.01 31.46
N THR A 34 -13.21 45.99 32.53
CA THR A 34 -14.39 45.11 32.69
C THR A 34 -15.72 45.84 32.55
N GLY A 35 -15.71 47.17 32.64
CA GLY A 35 -16.92 47.99 32.72
C GLY A 35 -17.61 47.97 34.09
N SER A 36 -17.02 47.30 35.10
CA SER A 36 -17.61 47.13 36.43
C SER A 36 -16.67 47.61 37.53
N ASP A 37 -17.25 48.18 38.59
CA ASP A 37 -16.50 48.59 39.78
C ASP A 37 -16.25 47.38 40.68
N TYR A 38 -14.97 47.05 40.90
CA TYR A 38 -14.59 45.97 41.78
C TYR A 38 -14.39 46.45 43.22
N GLU A 39 -14.85 45.65 44.17
CA GLU A 39 -14.61 45.84 45.60
C GLU A 39 -13.42 44.98 46.07
N PHE A 40 -12.57 45.58 46.90
CA PHE A 40 -11.39 44.93 47.47
C PHE A 40 -11.62 44.68 48.97
N HIS A 41 -11.58 43.41 49.38
CA HIS A 41 -11.96 42.97 50.72
C HIS A 41 -10.75 42.41 51.46
N VAL A 42 -10.50 42.96 52.66
CA VAL A 42 -9.45 42.48 53.57
C VAL A 42 -9.94 42.66 55.00
N ASP A 43 -9.98 41.58 55.76
CA ASP A 43 -10.08 41.68 57.22
C ASP A 43 -8.67 41.83 57.80
N PHE A 44 -8.21 43.07 57.92
CA PHE A 44 -6.84 43.35 58.37
C PHE A 44 -6.61 42.92 59.82
N ALA A 45 -7.64 42.85 60.66
CA ALA A 45 -7.50 42.40 62.04
C ALA A 45 -7.17 40.90 62.06
N THR A 46 -8.00 40.08 61.40
CA THR A 46 -7.80 38.63 61.29
C THR A 46 -6.49 38.30 60.56
N LEU A 47 -6.25 38.94 59.40
CA LEU A 47 -5.03 38.76 58.61
C LEU A 47 -3.77 39.05 59.46
N TYR A 48 -3.77 40.14 60.22
CA TYR A 48 -2.65 40.51 61.10
C TYR A 48 -2.45 39.51 62.25
N GLU A 49 -3.52 39.17 62.97
CA GLU A 49 -3.44 38.30 64.15
C GLU A 49 -2.92 36.90 63.79
N GLU A 50 -3.44 36.33 62.72
CA GLU A 50 -3.04 35.01 62.25
C GLU A 50 -1.61 35.01 61.69
N SER A 51 -1.21 36.04 60.95
CA SER A 51 0.16 36.13 60.44
C SER A 51 1.20 36.34 61.53
N VAL A 52 0.89 37.15 62.55
CA VAL A 52 1.75 37.30 63.74
C VAL A 52 1.82 35.99 64.53
N ARG A 53 0.70 35.27 64.67
CA ARG A 53 0.66 33.98 65.36
C ARG A 53 1.52 32.93 64.65
N ALA A 54 1.49 32.92 63.32
CA ALA A 54 2.24 31.97 62.50
C ALA A 54 3.72 32.35 62.34
N ASN A 55 4.06 33.65 62.36
CA ASN A 55 5.43 34.14 62.22
C ASN A 55 5.70 35.35 63.14
N SER A 56 5.85 35.07 64.43
CA SER A 56 6.05 36.11 65.46
C SER A 56 7.32 36.95 65.24
N SER A 57 8.33 36.40 64.55
CA SER A 57 9.59 37.09 64.23
C SER A 57 9.38 38.32 63.35
N GLN A 58 8.29 38.36 62.59
CA GLN A 58 7.95 39.44 61.65
C GLN A 58 6.97 40.47 62.23
N THR A 59 6.60 40.37 63.52
CA THR A 59 5.58 41.24 64.14
C THR A 59 5.83 42.74 63.90
N GLN A 60 7.08 43.18 63.98
CA GLN A 60 7.39 44.60 63.80
C GLN A 60 7.20 45.06 62.34
N TRP A 61 7.56 44.21 61.38
CA TRP A 61 7.35 44.47 59.96
C TRP A 61 5.86 44.50 59.63
N TYR A 62 5.10 43.52 60.11
CA TYR A 62 3.63 43.52 59.96
C TYR A 62 2.99 44.77 60.57
N LYS A 63 3.48 45.26 61.72
CA LYS A 63 2.97 46.50 62.32
C LYS A 63 3.18 47.72 61.42
N SER A 64 4.29 47.79 60.69
CA SER A 64 4.65 48.95 59.87
C SER A 64 4.26 48.85 58.39
N SER A 65 3.90 47.66 57.89
CA SER A 65 3.80 47.39 56.45
C SER A 65 2.52 46.65 56.01
N MET A 66 1.56 46.41 56.91
CA MET A 66 0.35 45.62 56.59
C MET A 66 -0.45 46.15 55.38
N GLY A 67 -0.65 47.46 55.29
CA GLY A 67 -1.33 48.09 54.15
C GLY A 67 -0.57 47.90 52.84
N GLN A 68 0.74 48.10 52.89
CA GLN A 68 1.62 47.93 51.73
C GLN A 68 1.61 46.48 51.23
N ILE A 69 1.69 45.51 52.14
CA ILE A 69 1.68 44.08 51.79
C ILE A 69 0.37 43.71 51.11
N ALA A 70 -0.78 44.07 51.68
CA ALA A 70 -2.08 43.78 51.08
C ALA A 70 -2.24 44.45 49.70
N TYR A 71 -1.77 45.71 49.56
CA TYR A 71 -1.81 46.41 48.28
C TYR A 71 -1.00 45.68 47.20
N GLN A 72 0.19 45.15 47.53
CA GLN A 72 1.03 44.41 46.58
C GLN A 72 0.34 43.16 46.00
N TYR A 73 -0.41 42.42 46.82
CA TYR A 73 -1.20 41.28 46.34
C TYR A 73 -2.27 41.73 45.34
N PHE A 74 -3.03 42.79 45.65
CA PHE A 74 -4.04 43.30 44.73
C PHE A 74 -3.45 43.92 43.46
N GLU A 75 -2.35 44.66 43.58
CA GLU A 75 -1.64 45.21 42.44
C GLU A 75 -1.17 44.10 41.49
N SER A 76 -0.64 43.00 42.04
CA SER A 76 -0.17 41.86 41.26
C SER A 76 -1.30 41.16 40.49
N ILE A 77 -2.43 40.85 41.16
CA ILE A 77 -3.57 40.21 40.49
C ILE A 77 -4.19 41.13 39.43
N VAL A 78 -4.35 42.43 39.71
CA VAL A 78 -4.90 43.41 38.77
C VAL A 78 -4.00 43.57 37.55
N SER A 79 -2.68 43.64 37.77
CA SER A 79 -1.68 43.70 36.69
C SER A 79 -1.76 42.46 35.79
N ASN A 80 -1.88 41.26 36.37
CA ASN A 80 -1.99 40.03 35.60
C ASN A 80 -3.33 39.89 34.87
N ILE A 81 -4.46 40.28 35.48
CA ILE A 81 -5.77 40.34 34.82
C ILE A 81 -5.69 41.28 33.62
N LYS A 82 -5.16 42.49 33.81
CA LYS A 82 -4.96 43.45 32.73
C LYS A 82 -4.10 42.86 31.61
N ARG A 83 -2.96 42.24 31.95
CA ARG A 83 -2.04 41.63 30.99
C ARG A 83 -2.74 40.63 30.07
N VAL A 84 -3.64 39.79 30.60
CA VAL A 84 -4.29 38.74 29.81
C VAL A 84 -5.58 39.19 29.12
N ALA A 85 -6.28 40.20 29.64
CA ALA A 85 -7.62 40.59 29.15
C ALA A 85 -7.65 41.92 28.38
N GLU A 86 -6.65 42.80 28.52
CA GLU A 86 -6.70 44.16 27.93
C GLU A 86 -6.83 44.13 26.40
N ASN A 87 -6.22 43.14 25.75
CA ASN A 87 -6.19 43.01 24.28
C ASN A 87 -6.84 41.71 23.78
N ASP A 88 -7.62 41.02 24.62
CA ASP A 88 -8.26 39.75 24.26
C ASP A 88 -9.72 39.74 24.70
N ASP A 89 -10.62 39.93 23.73
CA ASP A 89 -12.07 40.04 23.96
C ASP A 89 -12.68 38.76 24.53
N LEU A 90 -12.17 37.59 24.15
CA LEU A 90 -12.64 36.31 24.67
C LEU A 90 -12.27 36.19 26.14
N VAL A 91 -11.00 36.44 26.47
CA VAL A 91 -10.52 36.42 27.86
C VAL A 91 -11.31 37.41 28.71
N ARG A 92 -11.46 38.63 28.21
CA ARG A 92 -12.18 39.70 28.91
C ARG A 92 -13.64 39.35 29.15
N SER A 93 -14.35 38.86 28.14
CA SER A 93 -15.76 38.49 28.25
C SER A 93 -15.98 37.36 29.25
N ASP A 94 -15.18 36.29 29.16
CA ASP A 94 -15.33 35.13 30.05
C ASP A 94 -14.86 35.44 31.48
N PHE A 95 -13.82 36.26 31.63
CA PHE A 95 -13.43 36.79 32.95
C PHE A 95 -14.61 37.52 33.60
N ILE A 96 -15.24 38.48 32.91
CA ILE A 96 -16.41 39.24 33.43
C ILE A 96 -17.54 38.31 33.86
N LYS A 97 -17.83 37.27 33.08
CA LYS A 97 -18.89 36.29 33.43
C LYS A 97 -18.55 35.53 34.72
N VAL A 98 -17.30 35.09 34.87
CA VAL A 98 -16.85 34.26 35.99
C VAL A 98 -16.66 35.09 37.26
N THR A 99 -16.45 36.40 37.16
CA THR A 99 -16.24 37.30 38.31
C THR A 99 -17.39 38.29 38.49
N ASN A 100 -18.62 37.82 38.29
CA ASN A 100 -19.84 38.63 38.25
C ASN A 100 -20.26 39.29 39.58
N LYS A 101 -19.62 38.93 40.71
CA LYS A 101 -19.79 39.64 41.97
C LYS A 101 -18.94 40.90 42.04
N HIS A 102 -17.90 40.99 41.19
CA HIS A 102 -16.93 42.07 41.18
C HIS A 102 -16.23 42.25 42.54
N GLU A 103 -15.92 41.17 43.23
CA GLU A 103 -15.24 41.20 44.52
C GLU A 103 -13.89 40.45 44.45
N ILE A 104 -12.85 41.03 45.08
CA ILE A 104 -11.55 40.39 45.29
C ILE A 104 -11.20 40.39 46.77
N HIS A 105 -11.03 39.20 47.33
CA HIS A 105 -10.80 38.98 48.76
C HIS A 105 -9.35 38.55 48.98
N LEU A 106 -8.67 39.17 49.95
CA LEU A 106 -7.38 38.68 50.46
C LEU A 106 -7.63 38.00 51.80
N VAL A 107 -7.38 36.70 51.86
CA VAL A 107 -7.66 35.87 53.03
C VAL A 107 -6.47 35.01 53.38
N ASN A 108 -6.37 34.66 54.66
CA ASN A 108 -5.47 33.62 55.11
C ASN A 108 -6.11 32.25 54.89
N ASP A 109 -5.30 31.29 54.45
CA ASP A 109 -5.71 29.90 54.30
C ASP A 109 -4.52 29.00 54.69
N SER A 110 -4.69 28.20 55.75
CA SER A 110 -3.65 27.27 56.21
C SER A 110 -3.55 26.00 55.37
N GLU A 111 -4.55 25.72 54.53
CA GLU A 111 -4.67 24.47 53.77
C GLU A 111 -3.99 24.56 52.39
N ILE A 112 -3.67 25.76 51.90
CA ILE A 112 -3.00 25.92 50.60
C ILE A 112 -1.58 25.36 50.61
N ASN A 113 -1.15 24.85 49.45
CA ASN A 113 0.20 24.38 49.19
C ASN A 113 1.05 25.49 48.56
N GLY A 114 1.98 26.07 49.34
CA GLY A 114 2.85 27.17 48.89
C GLY A 114 2.71 28.42 49.75
N ASP A 115 3.16 29.56 49.23
CA ASP A 115 3.09 30.84 49.93
C ASP A 115 1.74 31.54 49.72
N ASN A 116 1.18 31.39 48.53
CA ASN A 116 -0.10 31.94 48.10
C ASN A 116 -0.75 31.01 47.08
N ASP A 117 -2.07 31.16 46.89
CA ASP A 117 -2.86 30.52 45.86
C ASP A 117 -4.00 31.46 45.43
N LEU A 118 -4.66 31.13 44.32
CA LEU A 118 -5.79 31.87 43.78
C LEU A 118 -6.97 30.93 43.57
N GLU A 119 -8.17 31.39 43.91
CA GLU A 119 -9.40 30.65 43.62
C GLU A 119 -10.47 31.61 43.12
N ILE A 120 -11.38 31.14 42.25
CA ILE A 120 -12.61 31.86 41.93
C ILE A 120 -13.79 30.98 42.30
N VAL A 121 -14.56 31.43 43.29
CA VAL A 121 -15.72 30.70 43.84
C VAL A 121 -16.88 31.66 43.96
N ASP A 122 -18.07 31.23 43.54
CA ASP A 122 -19.32 32.00 43.62
C ASP A 122 -19.25 33.42 43.02
N GLY A 123 -18.41 33.60 42.00
CA GLY A 123 -18.22 34.88 41.32
C GLY A 123 -17.20 35.82 41.96
N ILE A 124 -16.48 35.37 43.00
CA ILE A 124 -15.54 36.13 43.82
C ILE A 124 -14.12 35.59 43.64
N ILE A 125 -13.15 36.48 43.42
CA ILE A 125 -11.73 36.11 43.37
C ILE A 125 -11.17 36.09 44.80
N HIS A 126 -10.63 34.96 45.24
CA HIS A 126 -9.97 34.81 46.52
C HIS A 126 -8.46 34.67 46.31
N ILE A 127 -7.70 35.66 46.79
CA ILE A 127 -6.26 35.57 46.97
C ILE A 127 -6.05 34.93 48.34
N LYS A 128 -5.57 33.70 48.34
CA LYS A 128 -5.31 32.93 49.56
C LYS A 128 -3.83 33.02 49.89
N VAL A 129 -3.51 33.31 51.14
CA VAL A 129 -2.12 33.42 51.60
C VAL A 129 -1.93 32.54 52.82
N ARG A 130 -0.80 31.84 52.91
CA ARG A 130 -0.51 31.03 54.09
C ARG A 130 -0.14 31.99 55.24
N PRO A 131 -0.73 31.88 56.44
CA PRO A 131 -0.55 32.85 57.52
C PRO A 131 0.91 33.26 57.81
N GLY A 132 1.86 32.32 57.79
CA GLY A 132 3.28 32.62 58.03
C GLY A 132 4.09 33.15 56.83
N GLN A 133 3.48 33.21 55.65
CA GLN A 133 4.10 33.60 54.38
C GLN A 133 3.58 34.93 53.83
N LEU A 134 2.75 35.65 54.59
CA LEU A 134 2.22 36.95 54.19
C LEU A 134 3.36 37.93 53.84
N GLY A 135 3.36 38.39 52.59
CA GLY A 135 4.30 39.38 52.06
C GLY A 135 5.63 38.81 51.55
N TYR A 136 5.89 37.51 51.66
CA TYR A 136 7.13 36.89 51.14
C TYR A 136 7.12 36.74 49.61
N ASN A 137 5.96 36.43 49.03
CA ASN A 137 5.78 36.30 47.58
C ASN A 137 4.40 36.87 47.20
N ALA A 138 4.33 38.19 47.02
CA ALA A 138 3.09 38.88 46.68
C ALA A 138 2.75 38.81 45.16
N SER A 139 3.48 38.00 44.39
CA SER A 139 3.24 37.81 42.96
C SER A 139 2.13 36.76 42.76
N VAL A 140 0.91 37.22 42.46
CA VAL A 140 -0.30 36.39 42.31
C VAL A 140 -0.95 36.59 40.94
N GLY A 141 -1.73 35.61 40.49
CA GLY A 141 -2.54 35.73 39.28
C GLY A 141 -1.79 35.46 37.96
N TYR A 142 -0.53 35.05 37.99
CA TYR A 142 0.22 34.72 36.77
C TYR A 142 -0.51 33.67 35.90
N TYR A 143 -1.14 32.69 36.57
CA TYR A 143 -1.93 31.62 35.97
C TYR A 143 -3.45 31.85 36.07
N ILE A 144 -3.92 33.10 36.17
CA ILE A 144 -5.36 33.44 36.33
C ILE A 144 -6.27 32.70 35.33
N LEU A 145 -5.83 32.49 34.09
CA LEU A 145 -6.60 31.80 33.04
C LEU A 145 -6.92 30.34 33.36
N ASN A 146 -6.17 29.69 34.26
CA ASN A 146 -6.47 28.34 34.72
C ASN A 146 -7.70 28.30 35.65
N TYR A 147 -8.01 29.43 36.29
CA TYR A 147 -9.08 29.53 37.29
C TYR A 147 -10.35 30.18 36.74
N VAL A 148 -10.31 30.73 35.53
CA VAL A 148 -11.48 31.28 34.84
C VAL A 148 -12.21 30.14 34.12
N LYS A 149 -13.16 29.51 34.82
CA LYS A 149 -14.06 28.50 34.28
C LYS A 149 -15.51 28.92 34.50
N VAL A 150 -16.29 29.01 33.44
CA VAL A 150 -17.74 29.23 33.53
C VAL A 150 -18.38 27.92 34.02
N ALA A 151 -19.23 27.99 35.05
CA ALA A 151 -19.74 26.83 35.78
C ALA A 151 -20.46 25.79 34.90
N ASP A 152 -21.11 26.24 33.83
CA ASP A 152 -21.93 25.40 32.92
C ASP A 152 -21.19 24.96 31.65
N GLU A 153 -19.89 25.25 31.52
CA GLU A 153 -19.11 24.92 30.33
C GLU A 153 -18.14 23.75 30.54
N THR A 154 -18.11 22.87 29.54
CA THR A 154 -17.22 21.70 29.51
C THR A 154 -15.76 22.09 29.26
N ILE A 155 -15.54 23.09 28.40
CA ILE A 155 -14.21 23.54 27.97
C ILE A 155 -13.78 24.77 28.79
N PRO A 156 -12.64 24.74 29.50
CA PRO A 156 -12.16 25.89 30.24
C PRO A 156 -11.62 26.98 29.31
N LEU A 157 -11.54 28.23 29.80
CA LEU A 157 -11.14 29.39 29.00
C LEU A 157 -9.78 29.21 28.33
N ARG A 158 -8.79 28.68 29.04
CA ARG A 158 -7.46 28.40 28.47
C ARG A 158 -7.52 27.51 27.23
N THR A 159 -8.44 26.55 27.21
CA THR A 159 -8.66 25.66 26.06
C THR A 159 -9.39 26.36 24.94
N LYS A 160 -10.40 27.19 25.23
CA LYS A 160 -11.07 28.01 24.21
C LYS A 160 -10.09 28.95 23.49
N ILE A 161 -9.17 29.58 24.23
CA ILE A 161 -8.11 30.40 23.66
C ILE A 161 -7.26 29.56 22.69
N ASN A 162 -6.85 28.37 23.11
CA ASN A 162 -6.06 27.51 22.23
C ASN A 162 -6.87 26.98 21.03
N ILE A 163 -8.17 26.75 21.15
CA ILE A 163 -9.03 26.44 19.99
C ILE A 163 -9.06 27.63 19.02
N ARG A 164 -9.28 28.85 19.51
CA ARG A 164 -9.23 30.05 18.67
C ARG A 164 -7.88 30.20 17.95
N ASP A 165 -6.80 30.18 18.72
CA ASP A 165 -5.47 30.51 18.21
C ASP A 165 -4.82 29.35 17.43
N GLY A 166 -4.99 28.13 17.93
CA GLY A 166 -4.42 26.90 17.38
C GLY A 166 -5.24 26.30 16.25
N TRP A 167 -6.55 26.58 16.19
CA TRP A 167 -7.44 26.03 15.16
C TRP A 167 -8.13 27.12 14.33
N GLU A 168 -8.96 27.98 14.92
CA GLU A 168 -9.84 28.89 14.15
C GLU A 168 -9.05 29.89 13.29
N LEU A 169 -7.97 30.46 13.84
CA LEU A 169 -7.11 31.39 13.10
C LEU A 169 -6.23 30.69 12.05
N LYS A 170 -5.96 29.39 12.21
CA LYS A 170 -5.07 28.62 11.32
C LYS A 170 -5.82 27.86 10.22
N ILE A 171 -7.07 27.46 10.44
CA ILE A 171 -7.87 26.68 9.48
C ILE A 171 -8.01 27.33 8.08
N PRO A 172 -8.03 28.68 7.91
CA PRO A 172 -8.06 29.28 6.58
C PRO A 172 -6.88 28.90 5.70
N ASN A 173 -5.70 28.62 6.27
CA ASN A 173 -4.53 28.17 5.51
C ASN A 173 -4.77 26.80 4.88
N ILE A 174 -5.36 25.87 5.64
CA ILE A 174 -5.73 24.54 5.14
C ILE A 174 -6.79 24.67 4.04
N LYS A 175 -7.85 25.47 4.27
CA LYS A 175 -8.89 25.75 3.25
C LYS A 175 -8.28 26.26 1.95
N LYS A 176 -7.39 27.24 2.03
CA LYS A 176 -6.71 27.82 0.86
C LYS A 176 -5.88 26.77 0.10
N THR A 177 -5.15 25.92 0.80
CA THR A 177 -4.36 24.85 0.16
C THR A 177 -5.25 23.82 -0.53
N LEU A 178 -6.30 23.35 0.14
CA LEU A 178 -7.23 22.38 -0.46
C LEU A 178 -7.94 22.96 -1.68
N LYS A 179 -8.40 24.23 -1.62
CA LYS A 179 -8.99 24.92 -2.77
C LYS A 179 -8.02 25.04 -3.94
N LYS A 180 -6.75 25.33 -3.69
CA LYS A 180 -5.71 25.40 -4.73
C LYS A 180 -5.51 24.04 -5.41
N VAL A 181 -5.43 22.96 -4.63
CA VAL A 181 -5.04 21.62 -5.11
C VAL A 181 -6.21 20.86 -5.72
N LEU A 182 -7.37 20.90 -5.06
CA LEU A 182 -8.56 20.15 -5.43
C LEU A 182 -9.59 21.00 -6.18
N GLY A 183 -9.43 22.33 -6.21
CA GLY A 183 -10.37 23.25 -6.88
C GLY A 183 -11.64 23.56 -6.08
N GLU A 184 -11.81 22.96 -4.90
CA GLU A 184 -13.06 22.97 -4.13
C GLU A 184 -12.83 23.45 -2.70
N ASP A 185 -13.84 24.12 -2.13
CA ASP A 185 -13.84 24.49 -0.72
C ASP A 185 -14.22 23.28 0.14
N TYR A 186 -13.53 23.11 1.27
CA TYR A 186 -13.80 22.04 2.24
C TYR A 186 -14.22 22.59 3.59
N ASP A 187 -15.12 21.85 4.23
CA ASP A 187 -15.55 22.09 5.59
C ASP A 187 -14.99 21.05 6.55
N PHE A 188 -14.75 21.52 7.78
CA PHE A 188 -14.09 20.76 8.83
C PHE A 188 -15.07 20.58 9.98
N VAL A 189 -15.36 19.33 10.31
CA VAL A 189 -16.37 18.97 11.30
C VAL A 189 -15.67 18.41 12.53
N VAL A 190 -15.68 19.18 13.61
CA VAL A 190 -15.02 18.86 14.87
C VAL A 190 -15.98 19.18 16.02
N ASN A 191 -16.19 18.23 16.93
CA ASN A 191 -16.90 18.46 18.18
C ASN A 191 -15.90 18.64 19.32
N PHE A 192 -15.47 19.88 19.58
CA PHE A 192 -14.45 20.16 20.59
C PHE A 192 -14.88 19.79 22.01
N ASP A 193 -16.16 19.93 22.35
CA ASP A 193 -16.68 19.61 23.69
C ASP A 193 -16.55 18.11 23.97
N GLU A 194 -17.00 17.29 23.03
CA GLU A 194 -16.88 15.83 23.10
C GLU A 194 -15.42 15.37 23.11
N ILE A 195 -14.60 15.93 22.21
CA ILE A 195 -13.18 15.59 22.11
C ILE A 195 -12.48 15.91 23.44
N TYR A 196 -12.67 17.12 23.97
CA TYR A 196 -12.04 17.53 25.21
C TYR A 196 -12.49 16.68 26.40
N ALA A 197 -13.80 16.50 26.58
CA ALA A 197 -14.37 15.74 27.70
C ALA A 197 -13.87 14.29 27.73
N GLN A 198 -13.82 13.65 26.56
CA GLN A 198 -13.38 12.27 26.45
C GLN A 198 -11.85 12.15 26.56
N ALA A 199 -11.06 13.11 26.04
CA ALA A 199 -9.60 13.12 26.20
C ALA A 199 -9.18 13.18 27.68
N ILE A 200 -9.75 14.11 28.45
CA ILE A 200 -9.40 14.26 29.87
C ILE A 200 -9.94 13.13 30.75
N LYS A 201 -11.02 12.48 30.33
CA LYS A 201 -11.56 11.29 31.02
C LYS A 201 -10.63 10.09 30.87
N GLU A 202 -10.12 9.86 29.67
CA GLU A 202 -9.25 8.72 29.36
C GLU A 202 -7.80 8.95 29.81
N ARG A 203 -7.35 10.21 29.81
CA ARG A 203 -6.00 10.63 30.17
C ARG A 203 -6.03 11.83 31.12
N PRO A 204 -6.50 11.64 32.37
CA PRO A 204 -6.58 12.72 33.36
C PRO A 204 -5.19 13.28 33.73
N ASP A 205 -4.13 12.47 33.56
CA ASP A 205 -2.74 12.85 33.70
C ASP A 205 -2.31 13.95 32.70
N TYR A 206 -3.03 14.10 31.57
CA TYR A 206 -2.70 15.02 30.48
C TYR A 206 -3.62 16.25 30.46
N LEU A 207 -4.39 16.49 31.54
CA LEU A 207 -5.35 17.60 31.63
C LEU A 207 -4.73 18.96 31.26
N ASP A 208 -3.57 19.31 31.81
CA ASP A 208 -2.93 20.61 31.52
C ASP A 208 -2.50 20.74 30.05
N TRP A 209 -2.00 19.65 29.46
CA TRP A 209 -1.60 19.64 28.06
C TRP A 209 -2.79 19.77 27.13
N TYR A 210 -3.84 18.96 27.30
CA TYR A 210 -5.07 19.13 26.52
C TYR A 210 -5.68 20.50 26.73
N SER A 211 -5.64 21.02 27.96
CA SER A 211 -6.21 22.33 28.24
C SER A 211 -5.47 23.47 27.55
N SER A 212 -4.22 23.27 27.15
CA SER A 212 -3.36 24.29 26.54
C SER A 212 -2.98 24.02 25.09
N SER A 213 -3.36 22.89 24.51
CA SER A 213 -2.93 22.47 23.16
C SER A 213 -4.02 21.79 22.32
N LEU A 214 -5.28 21.72 22.78
CA LEU A 214 -6.36 21.03 22.06
C LEU A 214 -6.52 21.50 20.60
N GLY A 215 -6.58 22.82 20.37
CA GLY A 215 -6.71 23.40 19.04
C GLY A 215 -5.53 23.07 18.14
N ASP A 216 -4.30 23.14 18.67
CA ASP A 216 -3.08 22.79 17.94
C ASP A 216 -3.02 21.28 17.58
N ILE A 217 -3.45 20.41 18.51
CA ILE A 217 -3.53 18.95 18.28
C ILE A 217 -4.51 18.66 17.14
N VAL A 218 -5.73 19.21 17.23
CA VAL A 218 -6.76 19.06 16.19
C VAL A 218 -6.25 19.58 14.85
N TYR A 219 -5.68 20.79 14.82
CA TYR A 219 -5.08 21.36 13.61
C TYR A 219 -4.02 20.44 12.99
N GLY A 220 -3.17 19.82 13.81
CA GLY A 220 -2.13 18.89 13.36
C GLY A 220 -2.66 17.74 12.49
N TYR A 221 -3.79 17.13 12.86
CA TYR A 221 -4.41 16.07 12.06
C TYR A 221 -4.82 16.56 10.66
N PHE A 222 -5.46 17.72 10.59
CA PHE A 222 -5.92 18.28 9.31
C PHE A 222 -4.77 18.82 8.47
N ASP A 223 -3.76 19.44 9.08
CA ASP A 223 -2.58 19.95 8.38
C ASP A 223 -1.75 18.82 7.76
N SER A 224 -1.61 17.70 8.48
CA SER A 224 -1.01 16.46 7.99
C SER A 224 -1.77 15.93 6.77
N LEU A 225 -3.09 15.72 6.89
CA LEU A 225 -3.91 15.26 5.76
C LEU A 225 -3.78 16.19 4.54
N LYS A 226 -3.89 17.51 4.76
CA LYS A 226 -3.67 18.53 3.72
C LYS A 226 -2.30 18.41 3.07
N GLY A 227 -1.24 18.11 3.83
CA GLY A 227 0.12 17.97 3.30
C GLY A 227 0.23 16.82 2.31
N TYR A 228 -0.41 15.68 2.63
CA TYR A 228 -0.42 14.51 1.74
C TYR A 228 -1.37 14.68 0.56
N ILE A 229 -2.54 15.30 0.73
CA ILE A 229 -3.41 15.68 -0.40
C ILE A 229 -2.63 16.57 -1.36
N HIS A 230 -1.96 17.61 -0.87
CA HIS A 230 -1.12 18.48 -1.70
C HIS A 230 -0.03 17.69 -2.42
N ARG A 231 0.71 16.83 -1.70
CA ARG A 231 1.80 16.03 -2.27
C ARG A 231 1.35 15.17 -3.46
N TYR A 232 0.20 14.51 -3.35
CA TYR A 232 -0.24 13.55 -4.36
C TYR A 232 -1.13 14.19 -5.44
N ALA A 233 -2.12 15.00 -5.07
CA ALA A 233 -3.12 15.51 -6.02
C ALA A 233 -2.66 16.75 -6.83
N GLU A 234 -1.64 17.48 -6.37
CA GLU A 234 -1.15 18.67 -7.10
C GLU A 234 -0.56 18.26 -8.47
N LYS A 235 0.09 17.09 -8.54
CA LYS A 235 0.80 16.63 -9.74
C LYS A 235 0.12 15.50 -10.49
N ASP A 236 -0.88 14.87 -9.87
CA ASP A 236 -1.54 13.69 -10.43
C ASP A 236 -3.04 13.92 -10.54
N GLU A 237 -3.52 13.99 -11.79
CA GLU A 237 -4.92 14.26 -12.10
C GLU A 237 -5.85 13.10 -11.73
N LEU A 238 -5.39 11.84 -11.88
CA LEU A 238 -6.17 10.67 -11.46
C LEU A 238 -6.38 10.70 -9.95
N VAL A 239 -5.31 10.95 -9.18
CA VAL A 239 -5.41 11.09 -7.72
C VAL A 239 -6.38 12.21 -7.36
N ARG A 240 -6.24 13.38 -7.98
CA ARG A 240 -7.11 14.53 -7.70
C ARG A 240 -8.59 14.21 -7.96
N ASN A 241 -8.88 13.61 -9.11
CA ASN A 241 -10.25 13.29 -9.52
C ASN A 241 -10.86 12.19 -8.64
N GLU A 242 -10.09 11.16 -8.28
CA GLU A 242 -10.54 10.11 -7.37
C GLU A 242 -10.80 10.67 -5.97
N LEU A 243 -9.91 11.51 -5.42
CA LEU A 243 -10.16 12.15 -4.13
C LEU A 243 -11.44 13.00 -4.19
N LEU A 244 -11.65 13.79 -5.25
CA LEU A 244 -12.86 14.59 -5.45
C LEU A 244 -14.13 13.74 -5.58
N LYS A 245 -14.05 12.57 -6.22
CA LYS A 245 -15.17 11.62 -6.28
C LYS A 245 -15.52 11.10 -4.89
N LEU A 246 -14.50 10.69 -4.14
CA LEU A 246 -14.63 10.06 -2.83
C LEU A 246 -15.10 11.01 -1.73
N THR A 247 -14.92 12.31 -1.93
CA THR A 247 -15.27 13.33 -0.93
C THR A 247 -16.37 14.26 -1.44
N ALA A 248 -17.38 13.73 -2.14
CA ALA A 248 -18.44 14.52 -2.77
C ALA A 248 -19.10 15.56 -1.83
N THR A 249 -19.18 15.28 -0.52
CA THR A 249 -19.71 16.23 0.48
C THR A 249 -18.76 17.39 0.82
N ARG A 250 -17.48 17.28 0.44
CA ARG A 250 -16.37 18.20 0.78
C ARG A 250 -16.16 18.40 2.27
N LYS A 251 -16.46 17.37 3.07
CA LYS A 251 -16.28 17.38 4.53
C LYS A 251 -15.11 16.51 4.97
N ILE A 252 -14.42 17.00 6.00
CA ILE A 252 -13.40 16.24 6.74
C ILE A 252 -13.80 16.25 8.21
N HIS A 253 -14.08 15.06 8.75
CA HIS A 253 -14.50 14.84 10.13
C HIS A 253 -13.30 14.42 10.98
N LEU A 254 -13.24 14.91 12.21
CA LEU A 254 -12.38 14.35 13.26
C LEU A 254 -13.27 13.81 14.38
N VAL A 255 -13.16 12.51 14.64
CA VAL A 255 -13.98 11.82 15.65
C VAL A 255 -13.17 10.82 16.46
N TYR A 256 -13.74 10.41 17.59
CA TYR A 256 -13.26 9.26 18.34
C TYR A 256 -13.88 7.97 17.83
N ASP A 257 -13.07 6.91 17.86
CA ASP A 257 -13.50 5.54 17.62
C ASP A 257 -12.72 4.64 18.60
N SER A 258 -13.45 4.10 19.59
CA SER A 258 -12.84 3.33 20.67
C SER A 258 -12.45 1.92 20.24
N ASP A 259 -13.01 1.43 19.12
CA ASP A 259 -12.83 0.07 18.62
C ASP A 259 -11.68 -0.04 17.60
N LEU A 260 -10.94 1.05 17.35
CA LEU A 260 -9.81 1.02 16.43
C LEU A 260 -8.70 0.07 16.91
N GLU A 261 -8.23 -0.78 15.99
CA GLU A 261 -7.05 -1.60 16.23
C GLU A 261 -5.77 -0.76 16.26
N THR A 262 -5.74 0.33 15.48
CA THR A 262 -4.63 1.29 15.38
C THR A 262 -4.89 2.57 16.19
N ASN A 263 -3.87 3.41 16.38
CA ASN A 263 -4.01 4.69 17.10
C ASN A 263 -4.92 5.68 16.35
N GLU A 264 -4.81 5.66 15.02
CA GLU A 264 -5.51 6.54 14.10
C GLU A 264 -5.83 5.81 12.79
N LEU A 265 -6.91 6.22 12.12
CA LEU A 265 -7.36 5.69 10.84
C LEU A 265 -7.98 6.81 10.00
N LEU A 266 -7.56 6.89 8.73
CA LEU A 266 -8.24 7.68 7.71
C LEU A 266 -9.12 6.74 6.89
N GLU A 267 -10.40 7.02 6.82
CA GLU A 267 -11.33 6.32 5.94
C GLU A 267 -12.19 7.29 5.14
N VAL A 268 -12.78 6.79 4.06
CA VAL A 268 -13.85 7.47 3.33
C VAL A 268 -15.16 6.82 3.73
N LYS A 269 -16.12 7.62 4.19
CA LYS A 269 -17.45 7.18 4.58
C LYS A 269 -18.47 8.27 4.27
N ASN A 270 -19.57 7.89 3.63
CA ASN A 270 -20.65 8.82 3.22
C ASN A 270 -20.08 10.02 2.43
N ASP A 271 -19.23 9.74 1.45
CA ASP A 271 -18.57 10.71 0.58
C ASP A 271 -17.84 11.85 1.32
N ALA A 272 -17.22 11.52 2.46
CA ALA A 272 -16.44 12.43 3.29
C ALA A 272 -15.20 11.73 3.83
N PHE A 273 -14.16 12.50 4.16
CA PHE A 273 -13.03 11.97 4.93
C PHE A 273 -13.38 11.91 6.41
N TRP A 274 -13.02 10.80 7.05
CA TRP A 274 -13.13 10.61 8.49
C TRP A 274 -11.77 10.29 9.07
N ILE A 275 -11.23 11.23 9.85
CA ILE A 275 -10.09 11.03 10.71
C ILE A 275 -10.63 10.47 12.02
N LYS A 276 -10.34 9.20 12.27
CA LYS A 276 -10.72 8.51 13.50
C LYS A 276 -9.49 8.35 14.38
N THR A 277 -9.64 8.62 15.67
CA THR A 277 -8.56 8.47 16.64
C THR A 277 -9.06 7.69 17.84
N ARG A 278 -8.16 6.95 18.50
CA ARG A 278 -8.49 6.38 19.81
C ARG A 278 -8.39 7.46 20.87
N PRO A 279 -9.38 7.57 21.77
CA PRO A 279 -9.32 8.54 22.86
C PRO A 279 -8.00 8.53 23.66
N LYS A 280 -7.50 7.35 24.04
CA LYS A 280 -6.26 7.18 24.82
C LYS A 280 -4.98 7.58 24.08
N ASP A 281 -5.01 7.61 22.75
CA ASP A 281 -3.87 7.90 21.87
C ASP A 281 -4.02 9.27 21.18
N PHE A 282 -5.06 10.04 21.52
CA PHE A 282 -5.33 11.32 20.90
C PHE A 282 -4.18 12.31 21.09
N GLY A 283 -3.65 12.81 19.97
CA GLY A 283 -2.50 13.72 19.93
C GLY A 283 -1.13 13.04 20.03
N SER A 284 -1.06 11.71 20.18
CA SER A 284 0.23 10.98 20.20
C SER A 284 0.92 10.92 18.83
N SER A 285 0.13 10.86 17.76
CA SER A 285 0.54 10.96 16.36
C SER A 285 -0.54 11.72 15.61
N THR A 286 -0.11 12.64 14.74
CA THR A 286 -0.99 13.40 13.84
C THR A 286 -0.69 13.10 12.37
N SER A 287 0.09 12.05 12.08
CA SER A 287 0.58 11.71 10.73
C SER A 287 -0.45 10.97 9.85
N ILE A 288 -1.73 11.29 10.01
CA ILE A 288 -2.87 10.60 9.43
C ILE A 288 -2.84 10.49 7.88
N GLY A 289 -2.25 11.47 7.19
CA GLY A 289 -2.21 11.48 5.73
C GLY A 289 -1.16 10.54 5.11
N TYR A 290 -0.27 9.94 5.91
CA TYR A 290 0.84 9.12 5.38
C TYR A 290 0.39 8.00 4.46
N TYR A 291 -0.72 7.35 4.81
CA TYR A 291 -1.30 6.23 4.05
C TYR A 291 -2.49 6.65 3.17
N LEU A 292 -2.63 7.95 2.85
CA LEU A 292 -3.79 8.49 2.11
C LEU A 292 -4.12 7.65 0.88
N ILE A 293 -3.22 7.56 -0.09
CA ILE A 293 -3.49 6.85 -1.34
C ILE A 293 -3.39 5.33 -1.20
N ASP A 294 -2.72 4.84 -0.15
CA ASP A 294 -2.57 3.39 0.08
C ASP A 294 -3.85 2.78 0.66
N ARG A 295 -4.67 3.56 1.38
CA ARG A 295 -5.89 3.07 2.07
C ARG A 295 -7.19 3.58 1.48
N VAL A 296 -7.17 4.77 0.89
CA VAL A 296 -8.37 5.37 0.33
C VAL A 296 -8.74 4.65 -0.97
N LYS A 297 -9.97 4.14 -1.02
CA LYS A 297 -10.53 3.49 -2.18
C LYS A 297 -12.00 3.82 -2.34
N ASP A 298 -12.47 3.72 -3.57
CA ASP A 298 -13.88 3.74 -3.90
C ASP A 298 -14.57 2.53 -3.26
N PRO A 299 -15.67 2.73 -2.50
CA PRO A 299 -16.43 1.61 -1.94
C PRO A 299 -16.83 0.57 -2.98
N ASP A 300 -17.03 0.99 -4.23
CA ASP A 300 -17.43 0.12 -5.34
C ASP A 300 -16.23 -0.48 -6.10
N SER A 301 -14.98 -0.16 -5.72
CA SER A 301 -13.76 -0.70 -6.34
C SER A 301 -13.00 -1.61 -5.37
N ALA A 302 -12.40 -2.67 -5.93
CA ALA A 302 -11.45 -3.47 -5.17
C ALA A 302 -10.13 -2.71 -4.97
N LEU A 303 -9.71 -1.94 -5.99
CA LEU A 303 -8.41 -1.29 -6.07
C LEU A 303 -8.32 -0.01 -5.22
N PRO A 304 -7.35 0.06 -4.28
CA PRO A 304 -6.95 1.32 -3.67
C PRO A 304 -6.41 2.32 -4.68
N LEU A 305 -6.45 3.61 -4.32
CA LEU A 305 -5.99 4.68 -5.21
C LEU A 305 -4.53 4.51 -5.64
N ARG A 306 -3.66 4.06 -4.73
CA ARG A 306 -2.26 3.72 -5.04
C ARG A 306 -2.18 2.66 -6.15
N THR A 307 -3.03 1.65 -6.10
CA THR A 307 -3.05 0.56 -7.07
C THR A 307 -3.58 1.04 -8.42
N LYS A 308 -4.60 1.89 -8.44
CA LYS A 308 -5.08 2.55 -9.68
C LYS A 308 -3.98 3.38 -10.35
N VAL A 309 -3.18 4.12 -9.56
CA VAL A 309 -2.03 4.88 -10.06
C VAL A 309 -0.99 3.95 -10.69
N ASP A 310 -0.63 2.86 -10.01
CA ASP A 310 0.32 1.88 -10.55
C ASP A 310 -0.21 1.21 -11.82
N VAL A 311 -1.50 0.84 -11.86
CA VAL A 311 -2.15 0.30 -13.07
C VAL A 311 -2.10 1.30 -14.22
N ARG A 312 -2.44 2.57 -13.99
CA ARG A 312 -2.32 3.60 -15.04
C ARG A 312 -0.89 3.71 -15.55
N ASP A 313 0.07 3.88 -14.65
CA ASP A 313 1.45 4.22 -15.01
C ASP A 313 2.21 3.05 -15.63
N GLU A 314 1.99 1.85 -15.11
CA GLU A 314 2.78 0.66 -15.45
C GLU A 314 2.07 -0.27 -16.42
N TRP A 315 0.73 -0.31 -16.41
CA TRP A 315 -0.04 -1.13 -17.34
C TRP A 315 -0.61 -0.27 -18.48
N GLU A 316 -1.57 0.62 -18.20
CA GLU A 316 -2.33 1.34 -19.23
C GLU A 316 -1.43 2.17 -20.17
N LEU A 317 -0.45 2.90 -19.63
CA LEU A 317 0.49 3.69 -20.42
C LEU A 317 1.52 2.84 -21.19
N LYS A 318 1.78 1.59 -20.78
CA LYS A 318 2.76 0.70 -21.42
C LYS A 318 2.14 -0.26 -22.43
N ILE A 319 0.86 -0.62 -22.29
CA ILE A 319 0.13 -1.50 -23.23
C ILE A 319 0.31 -1.09 -24.70
N PRO A 320 0.25 0.20 -25.10
CA PRO A 320 0.40 0.57 -26.51
C PRO A 320 1.74 0.13 -27.10
N LYS A 321 2.83 0.18 -26.32
CA LYS A 321 4.16 -0.29 -26.75
C LYS A 321 4.20 -1.81 -26.91
N LEU A 322 3.57 -2.55 -26.00
CA LEU A 322 3.44 -4.01 -26.10
C LEU A 322 2.62 -4.42 -27.33
N LYS A 323 1.49 -3.76 -27.58
CA LYS A 323 0.67 -3.94 -28.80
C LYS A 323 1.48 -3.67 -30.06
N GLN A 324 2.23 -2.58 -30.11
CA GLN A 324 3.06 -2.23 -31.26
C GLN A 324 4.19 -3.25 -31.50
N ARG A 325 4.81 -3.77 -30.43
CA ARG A 325 5.84 -4.81 -30.52
C ARG A 325 5.27 -6.11 -31.10
N LEU A 326 4.10 -6.56 -30.61
CA LEU A 326 3.39 -7.72 -31.16
C LEU A 326 3.00 -7.52 -32.63
N LYS A 327 2.43 -6.36 -32.97
CA LYS A 327 2.06 -6.05 -34.36
C LYS A 327 3.26 -6.08 -35.30
N SER A 328 4.38 -5.53 -34.88
CA SER A 328 5.62 -5.54 -35.69
C SER A 328 6.15 -6.96 -35.90
N LEU A 329 5.99 -7.83 -34.90
CA LEU A 329 6.46 -9.22 -34.94
C LEU A 329 5.55 -10.15 -35.77
N LEU A 330 4.24 -10.03 -35.57
CA LEU A 330 3.24 -10.98 -36.09
C LEU A 330 2.46 -10.44 -37.28
N GLY A 331 2.53 -9.15 -37.56
CA GLY A 331 1.76 -8.47 -38.62
C GLY A 331 0.29 -8.21 -38.27
N GLU A 332 -0.16 -8.60 -37.08
CA GLU A 332 -1.56 -8.57 -36.66
C GLU A 332 -1.74 -7.83 -35.34
N ASP A 333 -2.91 -7.20 -35.16
CA ASP A 333 -3.27 -6.53 -33.91
C ASP A 333 -3.79 -7.53 -32.89
N TYR A 334 -3.24 -7.49 -31.67
CA TYR A 334 -3.66 -8.33 -30.54
C TYR A 334 -4.34 -7.51 -29.44
N GLY A 335 -5.41 -8.08 -28.87
CA GLY A 335 -6.11 -7.62 -27.68
C GLY A 335 -5.48 -8.15 -26.40
N PHE A 336 -5.71 -7.44 -25.30
CA PHE A 336 -5.37 -7.87 -23.94
C PHE A 336 -6.63 -7.74 -23.10
N GLU A 337 -7.09 -8.84 -22.52
CA GLU A 337 -8.29 -8.90 -21.67
C GLU A 337 -7.90 -9.36 -20.26
N ILE A 338 -8.15 -8.49 -19.27
CA ILE A 338 -7.72 -8.69 -17.89
C ILE A 338 -8.75 -8.05 -16.96
N ASP A 339 -9.12 -8.78 -15.90
CA ASP A 339 -9.88 -8.24 -14.78
C ASP A 339 -8.96 -7.96 -13.58
N LEU A 340 -8.50 -6.73 -13.48
CA LEU A 340 -7.56 -6.32 -12.43
C LEU A 340 -8.21 -6.23 -11.04
N ASP A 341 -9.51 -5.91 -10.96
CA ASP A 341 -10.24 -5.87 -9.69
C ASP A 341 -10.36 -7.28 -9.09
N GLU A 342 -10.71 -8.27 -9.94
CA GLU A 342 -10.78 -9.67 -9.52
C GLU A 342 -9.40 -10.24 -9.17
N ILE A 343 -8.39 -9.98 -10.01
CA ILE A 343 -7.01 -10.41 -9.73
C ILE A 343 -6.55 -9.86 -8.39
N TYR A 344 -6.69 -8.55 -8.17
CA TYR A 344 -6.26 -7.91 -6.92
C TYR A 344 -6.98 -8.52 -5.71
N SER A 345 -8.30 -8.69 -5.80
CA SER A 345 -9.10 -9.27 -4.71
C SER A 345 -8.64 -10.68 -4.32
N GLN A 346 -8.35 -11.52 -5.32
CA GLN A 346 -7.91 -12.90 -5.09
C GLN A 346 -6.47 -12.97 -4.56
N ILE A 347 -5.52 -12.20 -5.11
CA ILE A 347 -4.11 -12.28 -4.68
C ILE A 347 -3.93 -11.75 -3.25
N ILE A 348 -4.68 -10.72 -2.85
CA ILE A 348 -4.66 -10.17 -1.48
C ILE A 348 -5.22 -11.20 -0.49
N LYS A 349 -6.30 -11.90 -0.89
CA LYS A 349 -6.90 -12.97 -0.09
C LYS A 349 -5.94 -14.14 0.08
N ALA A 350 -5.20 -14.50 -0.97
CA ALA A 350 -4.21 -15.59 -0.95
C ALA A 350 -2.92 -15.21 -0.20
N ASN A 351 -2.50 -13.94 -0.24
CA ASN A 351 -1.19 -13.48 0.25
C ASN A 351 -1.30 -12.24 1.16
N LYS A 352 -2.01 -12.38 2.28
CA LYS A 352 -2.25 -11.27 3.22
C LYS A 352 -0.97 -10.55 3.68
N SER A 353 0.14 -11.26 3.84
CA SER A 353 1.42 -10.69 4.27
C SER A 353 2.10 -9.79 3.23
N GLN A 354 1.67 -9.87 1.96
CA GLN A 354 2.22 -9.09 0.85
C GLN A 354 1.26 -8.02 0.33
N HIS A 355 0.20 -7.73 1.08
CA HIS A 355 -0.82 -6.75 0.72
C HIS A 355 -0.19 -5.43 0.26
N ASP A 356 0.71 -4.84 1.07
CA ASP A 356 1.36 -3.56 0.75
C ASP A 356 2.16 -3.59 -0.56
N TRP A 357 2.77 -4.72 -0.90
CA TRP A 357 3.53 -4.88 -2.15
C TRP A 357 2.58 -4.90 -3.35
N TYR A 358 1.52 -5.72 -3.30
CA TYR A 358 0.54 -5.76 -4.38
C TYR A 358 -0.20 -4.44 -4.58
N THR A 359 -0.51 -3.74 -3.48
CA THR A 359 -1.10 -2.39 -3.53
C THR A 359 -0.26 -1.42 -4.34
N ARG A 360 1.06 -1.61 -4.40
CA ARG A 360 2.02 -0.70 -5.05
C ARG A 360 2.60 -1.23 -6.36
N SER A 361 2.21 -2.42 -6.83
CA SER A 361 2.91 -3.07 -7.96
C SER A 361 2.02 -3.95 -8.85
N LEU A 362 0.68 -3.91 -8.68
CA LEU A 362 -0.24 -4.71 -9.49
C LEU A 362 -0.06 -4.48 -11.01
N GLY A 363 -0.03 -3.22 -11.46
CA GLY A 363 0.16 -2.84 -12.85
C GLY A 363 1.54 -3.26 -13.36
N SER A 364 2.59 -3.04 -12.58
CA SER A 364 3.96 -3.40 -12.96
C SER A 364 4.16 -4.92 -13.10
N ILE A 365 3.61 -5.71 -12.18
CA ILE A 365 3.63 -7.18 -12.25
C ILE A 365 2.85 -7.66 -13.47
N THR A 366 1.64 -7.13 -13.68
CA THR A 366 0.78 -7.46 -14.82
C THR A 366 1.52 -7.21 -16.13
N CYS A 367 2.11 -6.01 -16.29
CA CYS A 367 2.90 -5.67 -17.48
C CYS A 367 4.09 -6.63 -17.69
N SER A 368 4.75 -7.06 -16.61
CA SER A 368 5.89 -7.97 -16.68
C SER A 368 5.52 -9.35 -17.22
N TYR A 369 4.34 -9.87 -16.89
CA TYR A 369 3.85 -11.14 -17.45
C TYR A 369 3.72 -11.09 -18.97
N PHE A 370 3.12 -10.02 -19.51
CA PHE A 370 2.97 -9.87 -20.95
C PHE A 370 4.29 -9.55 -21.66
N ASP A 371 5.14 -8.70 -21.09
CA ASP A 371 6.45 -8.41 -21.70
C ASP A 371 7.33 -9.67 -21.79
N SER A 372 7.29 -10.53 -20.77
CA SER A 372 7.99 -11.81 -20.78
C SER A 372 7.43 -12.76 -21.85
N LEU A 373 6.11 -12.91 -21.91
CA LEU A 373 5.43 -13.71 -22.94
C LEU A 373 5.83 -13.24 -24.34
N ILE A 374 5.70 -11.94 -24.61
CA ILE A 374 6.04 -11.34 -25.92
C ILE A 374 7.49 -11.60 -26.30
N SER A 375 8.42 -11.52 -25.33
CA SER A 375 9.83 -11.80 -25.58
C SER A 375 10.11 -13.26 -25.96
N ASN A 376 9.32 -14.22 -25.45
CA ASN A 376 9.44 -15.62 -25.85
C ASN A 376 8.68 -15.94 -27.15
N ILE A 377 7.59 -15.22 -27.44
CA ILE A 377 6.96 -15.24 -28.78
C ILE A 377 7.96 -14.72 -29.82
N GLU A 378 8.68 -13.63 -29.56
CA GLU A 378 9.68 -13.06 -30.48
C GLU A 378 10.77 -14.06 -30.85
N LYS A 379 11.31 -14.80 -29.87
CA LYS A 379 12.27 -15.87 -30.14
C LYS A 379 11.66 -16.97 -31.00
N THR A 380 10.44 -17.39 -30.68
CA THR A 380 9.77 -18.52 -31.35
C THR A 380 9.35 -18.15 -32.78
N ALA A 381 8.76 -16.98 -32.97
CA ALA A 381 8.24 -16.48 -34.25
C ALA A 381 9.32 -15.92 -35.20
N SER A 382 10.60 -16.02 -34.82
CA SER A 382 11.73 -15.76 -35.74
C SER A 382 11.80 -16.80 -36.87
N ASP A 383 11.20 -17.98 -36.65
CA ASP A 383 11.02 -19.02 -37.65
C ASP A 383 9.67 -18.88 -38.37
N ASP A 384 9.67 -18.94 -39.71
CA ASP A 384 8.46 -18.71 -40.51
C ASP A 384 7.35 -19.76 -40.26
N LEU A 385 7.71 -21.03 -40.04
CA LEU A 385 6.73 -22.08 -39.71
C LEU A 385 6.14 -21.82 -38.32
N ALA A 386 7.00 -21.50 -37.35
CA ALA A 386 6.58 -21.18 -36.00
C ALA A 386 5.64 -19.97 -35.95
N ARG A 387 5.98 -18.89 -36.69
CA ARG A 387 5.13 -17.70 -36.79
C ARG A 387 3.76 -18.04 -37.37
N LYS A 388 3.72 -18.82 -38.46
CA LYS A 388 2.47 -19.24 -39.10
C LYS A 388 1.59 -20.08 -38.16
N GLU A 389 2.17 -21.10 -37.53
CA GLU A 389 1.44 -21.98 -36.62
C GLU A 389 0.96 -21.23 -35.37
N PHE A 390 1.74 -20.27 -34.87
CA PHE A 390 1.31 -19.39 -33.79
C PHE A 390 0.07 -18.59 -34.19
N LEU A 391 0.11 -17.91 -35.35
CA LEU A 391 -1.02 -17.13 -35.86
C LEU A 391 -2.30 -17.96 -36.03
N GLU A 392 -2.18 -19.20 -36.49
CA GLU A 392 -3.30 -20.12 -36.64
C GLU A 392 -3.84 -20.61 -35.28
N ALA A 393 -2.95 -20.90 -34.33
CA ALA A 393 -3.32 -21.33 -32.98
C ALA A 393 -3.97 -20.19 -32.18
N THR A 394 -3.55 -18.93 -32.39
CA THR A 394 -4.06 -17.75 -31.69
C THR A 394 -5.01 -16.91 -32.56
N SER A 395 -5.97 -17.59 -33.18
CA SER A 395 -6.85 -17.00 -34.21
C SER A 395 -7.81 -15.93 -33.69
N SER A 396 -8.14 -15.92 -32.39
CA SER A 396 -8.94 -14.84 -31.77
C SER A 396 -8.15 -13.55 -31.61
N ARG A 397 -6.81 -13.66 -31.58
CA ARG A 397 -5.87 -12.56 -31.36
C ARG A 397 -6.04 -11.86 -30.02
N THR A 398 -6.48 -12.58 -28.99
CA THR A 398 -6.63 -12.04 -27.63
C THR A 398 -5.75 -12.79 -26.65
N PHE A 399 -5.02 -12.02 -25.84
CA PHE A 399 -4.27 -12.55 -24.71
C PHE A 399 -4.99 -12.25 -23.40
N HIS A 400 -5.08 -13.25 -22.53
CA HIS A 400 -5.72 -13.16 -21.23
C HIS A 400 -4.69 -13.36 -20.11
N LEU A 401 -4.93 -12.72 -18.96
CA LEU A 401 -4.27 -13.07 -17.71
C LEU A 401 -5.34 -13.56 -16.73
N VAL A 402 -5.27 -14.83 -16.38
CA VAL A 402 -6.27 -15.51 -15.54
C VAL A 402 -5.61 -16.16 -14.33
N LEU A 403 -6.36 -16.22 -13.23
CA LEU A 403 -5.93 -16.91 -12.03
C LEU A 403 -6.41 -18.36 -12.05
N ASP A 404 -5.52 -19.28 -11.66
CA ASP A 404 -5.82 -20.70 -11.60
C ASP A 404 -5.21 -21.30 -10.32
N MET A 405 -6.07 -21.68 -9.37
CA MET A 405 -5.68 -22.21 -8.06
C MET A 405 -5.23 -23.68 -8.11
N GLU A 406 -5.43 -24.36 -9.23
CA GLU A 406 -5.07 -25.77 -9.42
C GLU A 406 -3.75 -25.95 -10.18
N LEU A 407 -3.08 -24.85 -10.52
CA LEU A 407 -1.76 -24.87 -11.13
C LEU A 407 -0.72 -25.55 -10.24
N GLU A 408 -0.06 -26.58 -10.78
CA GLU A 408 1.07 -27.25 -10.13
C GLU A 408 2.37 -26.41 -10.20
N SER A 409 2.45 -25.46 -11.14
CA SER A 409 3.57 -24.54 -11.34
C SER A 409 3.22 -23.10 -10.93
N ASN A 410 4.21 -22.21 -10.89
CA ASN A 410 3.96 -20.79 -10.59
C ASN A 410 3.11 -20.09 -11.66
N ASN A 411 3.26 -20.53 -12.91
CA ASN A 411 2.56 -20.02 -14.07
C ASN A 411 2.58 -21.06 -15.20
N ASP A 412 1.64 -20.91 -16.14
CA ASP A 412 1.59 -21.68 -17.39
C ASP A 412 1.00 -20.82 -18.52
N VAL A 413 1.16 -21.28 -19.76
CA VAL A 413 0.48 -20.73 -20.94
C VAL A 413 -0.38 -21.81 -21.57
N GLU A 414 -1.63 -21.47 -21.86
CA GLU A 414 -2.57 -22.35 -22.55
C GLU A 414 -3.23 -21.62 -23.72
N ILE A 415 -3.42 -22.32 -24.84
CA ILE A 415 -4.18 -21.81 -25.98
C ILE A 415 -5.50 -22.55 -26.05
N VAL A 416 -6.62 -21.83 -25.89
CA VAL A 416 -7.98 -22.39 -25.89
C VAL A 416 -8.85 -21.57 -26.83
N ASN A 417 -9.47 -22.23 -27.81
CA ASN A 417 -10.39 -21.60 -28.77
C ASN A 417 -9.81 -20.36 -29.51
N GLY A 418 -8.49 -20.32 -29.72
CA GLY A 418 -7.82 -19.19 -30.37
C GLY A 418 -7.29 -18.14 -29.38
N ASP A 419 -7.69 -18.19 -28.11
CA ASP A 419 -7.20 -17.30 -27.06
C ASP A 419 -5.93 -17.84 -26.41
N LEU A 420 -4.96 -16.98 -26.14
CA LEU A 420 -3.78 -17.34 -25.35
C LEU A 420 -3.98 -16.85 -23.91
N ASN A 421 -4.01 -17.79 -22.97
CA ASN A 421 -4.21 -17.55 -21.55
C ASN A 421 -2.89 -17.69 -20.81
N ILE A 422 -2.44 -16.61 -20.17
CA ILE A 422 -1.43 -16.67 -19.11
C ILE A 422 -2.15 -17.08 -17.83
N LYS A 423 -1.84 -18.26 -17.30
CA LYS A 423 -2.42 -18.76 -16.04
C LYS A 423 -1.43 -18.57 -14.91
N VAL A 424 -1.89 -18.09 -13.77
CA VAL A 424 -1.05 -17.84 -12.58
C VAL A 424 -1.78 -18.30 -11.31
N ASP A 425 -1.09 -19.03 -10.43
CA ASP A 425 -1.62 -19.30 -9.08
C ASP A 425 -1.62 -17.98 -8.30
N PRO A 426 -2.75 -17.53 -7.72
CA PRO A 426 -2.79 -16.31 -6.92
C PRO A 426 -1.74 -16.28 -5.81
N LYS A 427 -1.34 -17.41 -5.22
CA LYS A 427 -0.25 -17.50 -4.21
C LYS A 427 1.13 -17.16 -4.78
N ASN A 428 1.32 -17.37 -6.07
CA ASN A 428 2.58 -17.15 -6.77
C ASN A 428 2.52 -15.92 -7.70
N TYR A 429 1.51 -15.06 -7.57
CA TYR A 429 1.38 -13.86 -8.39
C TYR A 429 2.57 -12.91 -8.17
N GLY A 430 3.24 -12.54 -9.26
CA GLY A 430 4.48 -11.77 -9.26
C GLY A 430 5.77 -12.57 -9.04
N TYR A 431 5.67 -13.87 -8.75
CA TYR A 431 6.84 -14.75 -8.62
C TYR A 431 7.19 -15.40 -9.95
N ASN A 432 8.49 -15.39 -10.29
CA ASN A 432 9.04 -16.05 -11.49
C ASN A 432 8.25 -15.71 -12.77
N VAL A 433 8.15 -14.42 -13.09
CA VAL A 433 7.39 -13.86 -14.23
C VAL A 433 7.94 -14.25 -15.62
N TYR A 434 8.62 -15.39 -15.76
CA TYR A 434 9.19 -15.93 -16.99
C TYR A 434 8.15 -16.73 -17.79
N ILE A 435 7.24 -16.02 -18.47
CA ILE A 435 6.10 -16.63 -19.16
C ILE A 435 6.45 -17.15 -20.55
N GLY A 436 5.95 -18.34 -20.90
CA GLY A 436 6.00 -18.86 -22.27
C GLY A 436 7.36 -19.39 -22.70
N THR A 437 8.22 -19.79 -21.75
CA THR A 437 9.52 -20.41 -22.08
C THR A 437 9.38 -21.72 -22.85
N ASP A 438 8.23 -22.39 -22.72
CA ASP A 438 7.86 -23.62 -23.40
C ASP A 438 6.71 -23.42 -24.40
N ILE A 439 6.47 -22.20 -24.87
CA ILE A 439 5.33 -21.88 -25.74
C ILE A 439 5.26 -22.72 -27.02
N SER A 440 6.41 -23.12 -27.57
CA SER A 440 6.48 -24.02 -28.73
C SER A 440 5.86 -25.40 -28.48
N LYS A 441 5.79 -25.85 -27.22
CA LYS A 441 5.12 -27.10 -26.82
C LYS A 441 3.61 -26.94 -26.77
N LYS A 442 3.15 -25.72 -26.51
CA LYS A 442 1.73 -25.36 -26.33
C LYS A 442 1.06 -24.99 -27.66
N ILE A 443 1.83 -24.49 -28.62
CA ILE A 443 1.33 -24.15 -29.96
C ILE A 443 1.01 -25.43 -30.73
N LYS A 444 -0.25 -25.58 -31.11
CA LYS A 444 -0.74 -26.63 -32.00
C LYS A 444 -1.83 -26.02 -32.89
N ALA A 445 -1.56 -25.85 -34.18
CA ALA A 445 -2.56 -25.30 -35.10
C ALA A 445 -3.83 -26.19 -35.13
N PRO A 446 -5.02 -25.61 -35.36
CA PRO A 446 -6.26 -26.37 -35.47
C PRO A 446 -6.16 -27.50 -36.49
N GLY A 447 -6.51 -28.72 -36.09
CA GLY A 447 -6.44 -29.91 -36.95
C GLY A 447 -5.02 -30.47 -37.18
N SER A 448 -3.98 -29.86 -36.62
CA SER A 448 -2.63 -30.41 -36.64
C SER A 448 -2.56 -31.71 -35.83
N ALA A 449 -1.85 -32.72 -36.33
CA ALA A 449 -1.51 -33.92 -35.54
C ALA A 449 -0.50 -33.57 -34.42
N PHE A 450 0.46 -32.69 -34.73
CA PHE A 450 1.63 -32.44 -33.89
C PHE A 450 1.65 -31.03 -33.28
N PRO A 451 2.25 -30.85 -32.08
CA PRO A 451 2.63 -29.53 -31.60
C PRO A 451 3.77 -28.95 -32.45
N LEU A 452 3.96 -27.63 -32.37
CA LEU A 452 4.95 -26.90 -33.16
C LEU A 452 6.38 -27.43 -32.94
N GLU A 453 6.77 -27.71 -31.69
CA GLU A 453 8.11 -28.24 -31.40
C GLU A 453 8.43 -29.53 -32.18
N THR A 454 7.45 -30.44 -32.28
CA THR A 454 7.58 -31.68 -33.07
C THR A 454 7.70 -31.39 -34.56
N LYS A 455 6.87 -30.49 -35.11
CA LYS A 455 6.93 -30.11 -36.53
C LYS A 455 8.28 -29.49 -36.89
N LEU A 456 8.79 -28.59 -36.04
CA LEU A 456 10.10 -27.98 -36.23
C LEU A 456 11.20 -29.04 -36.24
N ASN A 457 11.13 -30.02 -35.33
CA ASN A 457 12.10 -31.11 -35.31
C ASN A 457 12.02 -31.98 -36.57
N ILE A 458 10.82 -32.39 -37.03
CA ILE A 458 10.64 -33.11 -38.29
C ILE A 458 11.21 -32.32 -39.47
N ARG A 459 10.86 -31.04 -39.60
CA ARG A 459 11.38 -30.20 -40.68
C ARG A 459 12.91 -30.12 -40.65
N ASN A 460 13.47 -29.76 -39.51
CA ASN A 460 14.90 -29.46 -39.39
C ASN A 460 15.78 -30.71 -39.48
N GLU A 461 15.34 -31.81 -38.90
CA GLU A 461 16.15 -33.03 -38.74
C GLU A 461 15.84 -34.07 -39.81
N TRP A 462 14.62 -34.11 -40.33
CA TRP A 462 14.23 -35.04 -41.38
C TRP A 462 14.11 -34.35 -42.74
N GLU A 463 13.16 -33.43 -42.93
CA GLU A 463 12.80 -32.90 -44.26
C GLU A 463 13.97 -32.17 -44.93
N LEU A 464 14.75 -31.38 -44.18
CA LEU A 464 15.92 -30.68 -44.71
C LEU A 464 17.13 -31.59 -44.96
N LYS A 465 17.20 -32.76 -44.30
CA LYS A 465 18.38 -33.64 -44.33
C LYS A 465 18.19 -34.89 -45.20
N ILE A 466 16.95 -35.30 -45.45
CA ILE A 466 16.60 -36.56 -46.13
C ILE A 466 17.19 -36.67 -47.54
N THR A 467 17.20 -35.58 -48.32
CA THR A 467 17.72 -35.57 -49.70
C THR A 467 19.21 -35.93 -49.74
N ALA A 468 20.00 -35.42 -48.80
CA ALA A 468 21.42 -35.74 -48.72
C ALA A 468 21.63 -37.22 -48.34
N LEU A 469 20.77 -37.76 -47.48
CA LEU A 469 20.84 -39.17 -47.08
C LEU A 469 20.45 -40.12 -48.22
N LYS A 470 19.39 -39.82 -48.97
CA LYS A 470 19.00 -40.54 -50.20
C LYS A 470 20.13 -40.52 -51.24
N LYS A 471 20.78 -39.37 -51.42
CA LYS A 471 21.92 -39.23 -52.32
C LYS A 471 23.10 -40.11 -51.91
N LYS A 472 23.45 -40.16 -50.63
CA LYS A 472 24.51 -41.04 -50.11
C LYS A 472 24.23 -42.51 -50.42
N LEU A 473 22.99 -42.97 -50.20
CA LEU A 473 22.61 -44.34 -50.51
C LEU A 473 22.72 -44.61 -52.02
N LYS A 474 22.19 -43.71 -52.85
CA LYS A 474 22.26 -43.84 -54.32
C LYS A 474 23.70 -43.92 -54.85
N GLU A 475 24.61 -43.12 -54.29
CA GLU A 475 26.04 -43.19 -54.64
C GLU A 475 26.67 -44.54 -54.26
N ALA A 476 26.17 -45.20 -53.21
CA ALA A 476 26.68 -46.47 -52.73
C ALA A 476 26.16 -47.67 -53.52
N VAL A 477 24.87 -47.66 -53.89
CA VAL A 477 24.20 -48.82 -54.50
C VAL A 477 23.78 -48.61 -55.95
N GLY A 478 23.99 -47.43 -56.52
CA GLY A 478 23.68 -47.09 -57.92
C GLY A 478 22.21 -46.76 -58.18
N GLU A 479 21.30 -47.18 -57.30
CA GLU A 479 19.85 -47.02 -57.44
C GLU A 479 19.27 -46.02 -56.43
N GLU A 480 18.14 -45.41 -56.79
CA GLU A 480 17.43 -44.46 -55.94
C GLU A 480 16.39 -45.15 -55.06
N TYR A 481 16.34 -44.79 -53.78
CA TYR A 481 15.41 -45.36 -52.81
C TYR A 481 14.48 -44.30 -52.22
N GLU A 482 13.25 -44.72 -51.98
CA GLU A 482 12.27 -43.96 -51.21
C GLU A 482 12.28 -44.41 -49.75
N PHE A 483 12.33 -43.45 -48.83
CA PHE A 483 12.21 -43.71 -47.39
C PHE A 483 10.79 -43.36 -46.98
N VAL A 484 10.07 -44.36 -46.49
CA VAL A 484 8.64 -44.28 -46.18
C VAL A 484 8.43 -44.34 -44.68
N VAL A 485 7.92 -43.24 -44.12
CA VAL A 485 7.66 -43.10 -42.69
C VAL A 485 6.32 -42.40 -42.46
N ASP A 486 5.50 -42.99 -41.58
CA ASP A 486 4.30 -42.34 -41.03
C ASP A 486 4.63 -41.79 -39.63
N PHE A 487 4.91 -40.48 -39.56
CA PHE A 487 5.25 -39.82 -38.31
C PHE A 487 4.10 -39.86 -37.29
N GLU A 488 2.85 -39.85 -37.75
CA GLU A 488 1.68 -39.75 -36.87
C GLU A 488 1.42 -41.10 -36.22
N GLU A 489 1.43 -42.17 -37.01
CA GLU A 489 1.38 -43.54 -36.48
C GLU A 489 2.53 -43.80 -35.52
N LEU A 490 3.76 -43.43 -35.89
CA LEU A 490 4.93 -43.65 -35.04
C LEU A 490 4.79 -42.96 -33.69
N LEU A 491 4.38 -41.69 -33.68
CA LEU A 491 4.23 -40.94 -32.43
C LEU A 491 3.06 -41.48 -31.59
N ASN A 492 1.92 -41.78 -32.20
CA ASN A 492 0.74 -42.27 -31.49
C ASN A 492 1.05 -43.58 -30.74
N ILE A 493 1.64 -44.57 -31.43
CA ILE A 493 2.04 -45.83 -30.79
C ILE A 493 3.11 -45.58 -29.72
N ALA A 494 4.06 -44.67 -29.96
CA ALA A 494 5.08 -44.37 -28.96
C ALA A 494 4.48 -43.77 -27.68
N LEU A 495 3.54 -42.84 -27.79
CA LEU A 495 2.89 -42.20 -26.65
C LEU A 495 2.01 -43.17 -25.85
N GLU A 496 1.41 -44.17 -26.50
CA GLU A 496 0.64 -45.22 -25.81
C GLU A 496 1.50 -46.19 -24.98
N LYS A 497 2.76 -46.37 -25.37
CA LYS A 497 3.63 -47.42 -24.82
C LYS A 497 4.74 -46.91 -23.89
N ASN A 498 4.97 -45.61 -23.84
CA ASN A 498 6.06 -45.01 -23.07
C ASN A 498 5.57 -44.21 -21.86
N SER A 499 6.47 -43.97 -20.91
CA SER A 499 6.21 -43.10 -19.75
C SER A 499 6.02 -41.63 -20.17
N ASN A 500 5.48 -40.80 -19.27
CA ASN A 500 5.29 -39.35 -19.52
C ASN A 500 6.61 -38.62 -19.86
N SER A 501 7.71 -38.97 -19.18
CA SER A 501 9.03 -38.35 -19.43
C SER A 501 9.58 -38.72 -20.80
N GLU A 502 9.47 -39.99 -21.19
CA GLU A 502 9.88 -40.47 -22.51
C GLU A 502 9.01 -39.84 -23.61
N SER A 503 7.69 -39.76 -23.37
CA SER A 503 6.73 -39.10 -24.26
C SER A 503 7.10 -37.64 -24.55
N SER A 504 7.61 -36.89 -23.56
CA SER A 504 8.07 -35.52 -23.79
C SER A 504 9.33 -35.45 -24.65
N TRP A 505 10.27 -36.38 -24.48
CA TRP A 505 11.48 -36.43 -25.31
C TRP A 505 11.15 -36.82 -26.76
N LEU A 506 10.29 -37.82 -26.94
CA LEU A 506 9.84 -38.27 -28.25
C LEU A 506 9.19 -37.14 -29.06
N LYS A 507 8.32 -36.33 -28.44
CA LYS A 507 7.70 -35.18 -29.09
C LYS A 507 8.72 -34.17 -29.62
N ARG A 508 9.81 -33.89 -28.91
CA ARG A 508 10.80 -32.88 -29.34
C ARG A 508 11.90 -33.41 -30.27
N SER A 509 12.02 -34.72 -30.43
CA SER A 509 13.12 -35.38 -31.16
C SER A 509 12.66 -36.34 -32.26
N LEU A 510 11.38 -36.35 -32.64
CA LEU A 510 10.81 -37.34 -33.56
C LEU A 510 11.51 -37.38 -34.94
N GLY A 511 11.74 -36.23 -35.56
CA GLY A 511 12.47 -36.12 -36.82
C GLY A 511 13.92 -36.60 -36.72
N GLU A 512 14.60 -36.24 -35.62
CA GLU A 512 15.97 -36.68 -35.33
C GLU A 512 16.05 -38.20 -35.18
N ILE A 513 15.13 -38.79 -34.41
CA ILE A 513 15.06 -40.24 -34.17
C ILE A 513 14.85 -40.98 -35.49
N VAL A 514 13.88 -40.54 -36.30
CA VAL A 514 13.62 -41.14 -37.62
C VAL A 514 14.85 -41.00 -38.51
N TYR A 515 15.48 -39.83 -38.55
CA TYR A 515 16.72 -39.62 -39.32
C TYR A 515 17.84 -40.57 -38.87
N GLN A 516 18.01 -40.82 -37.58
CA GLN A 516 19.02 -41.74 -37.06
C GLN A 516 18.81 -43.18 -37.54
N TYR A 517 17.57 -43.70 -37.54
CA TYR A 517 17.26 -45.05 -38.02
C TYR A 517 17.69 -45.24 -39.48
N TYR A 518 17.27 -44.33 -40.37
CA TYR A 518 17.67 -44.38 -41.77
C TYR A 518 19.16 -44.10 -41.96
N GLY A 519 19.73 -43.17 -41.19
CA GLY A 519 21.15 -42.82 -41.22
C GLY A 519 22.04 -44.03 -40.94
N ALA A 520 21.75 -44.74 -39.86
CA ALA A 520 22.47 -45.93 -39.46
C ALA A 520 22.39 -47.06 -40.51
N LEU A 521 21.20 -47.29 -41.08
CA LEU A 521 21.04 -48.25 -42.16
C LEU A 521 21.92 -47.88 -43.37
N VAL A 522 21.84 -46.63 -43.83
CA VAL A 522 22.61 -46.16 -45.00
C VAL A 522 24.10 -46.27 -44.75
N ASP A 523 24.59 -45.87 -43.57
CA ASP A 523 26.01 -45.96 -43.23
C ASP A 523 26.49 -47.43 -43.21
N ASN A 524 25.68 -48.35 -42.70
CA ASN A 524 26.00 -49.78 -42.71
C ASN A 524 25.94 -50.38 -44.13
N VAL A 525 24.98 -50.00 -44.97
CA VAL A 525 24.92 -50.41 -46.39
C VAL A 525 26.16 -49.91 -47.13
N ILE A 526 26.54 -48.64 -46.97
CA ILE A 526 27.77 -48.08 -47.56
C ILE A 526 28.99 -48.89 -47.13
N LYS A 527 29.09 -49.17 -45.82
CA LYS A 527 30.23 -49.90 -45.26
C LYS A 527 30.44 -51.26 -45.91
N VAL A 528 29.37 -51.97 -46.26
CA VAL A 528 29.46 -53.31 -46.85
C VAL A 528 29.47 -53.30 -48.38
N ALA A 529 28.83 -52.34 -49.03
CA ALA A 529 28.69 -52.29 -50.49
C ALA A 529 29.80 -51.50 -51.21
N LYS A 530 30.55 -50.64 -50.49
CA LYS A 530 31.52 -49.72 -51.11
C LYS A 530 32.62 -50.42 -51.91
N ASP A 531 33.08 -51.58 -51.42
CA ASP A 531 34.24 -52.29 -51.98
C ASP A 531 33.88 -53.71 -52.46
N ASP A 532 32.59 -54.06 -52.52
CA ASP A 532 32.10 -55.39 -52.91
C ASP A 532 30.90 -55.29 -53.85
N ASP A 533 31.16 -55.48 -55.15
CA ASP A 533 30.15 -55.43 -56.21
C ASP A 533 29.06 -56.50 -56.03
N LEU A 534 29.39 -57.66 -55.45
CA LEU A 534 28.43 -58.75 -55.25
C LEU A 534 27.45 -58.42 -54.11
N VAL A 535 27.94 -57.83 -53.03
CA VAL A 535 27.06 -57.31 -51.95
C VAL A 535 26.18 -56.17 -52.46
N ARG A 536 26.74 -55.27 -53.27
CA ARG A 536 25.97 -54.17 -53.87
C ARG A 536 24.86 -54.69 -54.79
N GLU A 537 25.20 -55.58 -55.71
CA GLU A 537 24.24 -56.20 -56.65
C GLU A 537 23.20 -57.02 -55.90
N GLY A 538 23.60 -57.79 -54.88
CA GLY A 538 22.68 -58.56 -54.04
C GLY A 538 21.70 -57.67 -53.27
N PHE A 539 22.17 -56.57 -52.67
CA PHE A 539 21.29 -55.57 -52.05
C PHE A 539 20.26 -55.04 -53.04
N VAL A 540 20.72 -54.66 -54.25
CA VAL A 540 19.85 -54.15 -55.32
C VAL A 540 18.92 -55.23 -55.85
N GLU A 541 19.29 -56.49 -55.88
CA GLU A 541 18.42 -57.58 -56.34
C GLU A 541 17.27 -57.82 -55.35
N VAL A 542 17.58 -57.98 -54.07
CA VAL A 542 16.56 -58.33 -53.05
C VAL A 542 15.71 -57.15 -52.60
N THR A 543 16.05 -55.92 -52.98
CA THR A 543 15.28 -54.72 -52.60
C THR A 543 14.62 -54.02 -53.80
N GLY A 544 14.15 -54.82 -54.77
CA GLY A 544 13.56 -54.40 -56.04
C GLY A 544 12.43 -53.36 -55.97
N GLU A 545 11.66 -53.26 -54.87
CA GLU A 545 10.64 -52.20 -54.69
C GLU A 545 11.29 -50.81 -54.49
N ARG A 546 12.57 -50.77 -54.12
CA ARG A 546 13.35 -49.54 -53.84
C ARG A 546 12.74 -48.69 -52.73
N LYS A 547 12.08 -49.33 -51.77
CA LYS A 547 11.50 -48.68 -50.60
C LYS A 547 12.08 -49.20 -49.31
N ILE A 548 12.26 -48.26 -48.38
CA ILE A 548 12.71 -48.53 -47.02
C ILE A 548 11.66 -47.97 -46.05
N TYR A 549 10.91 -48.85 -45.43
CA TYR A 549 9.85 -48.53 -44.49
C TYR A 549 10.38 -48.48 -43.06
N LEU A 550 9.92 -47.50 -42.26
CA LEU A 550 10.13 -47.48 -40.81
C LEU A 550 8.78 -47.69 -40.12
N VAL A 551 8.61 -48.85 -39.49
CA VAL A 551 7.31 -49.31 -38.96
C VAL A 551 7.46 -49.96 -37.60
N TYR A 552 6.36 -50.04 -36.84
CA TYR A 552 6.31 -50.90 -35.66
C TYR A 552 6.02 -52.35 -36.03
N ASP A 553 6.69 -53.30 -35.36
CA ASP A 553 6.35 -54.72 -35.40
C ASP A 553 6.35 -55.30 -33.98
N SER A 554 5.22 -55.91 -33.60
CA SER A 554 5.08 -56.52 -32.28
C SER A 554 5.89 -57.81 -32.12
N ASN A 555 6.36 -58.39 -33.23
CA ASN A 555 7.16 -59.61 -33.24
C ASN A 555 8.67 -59.33 -33.21
N CYS A 556 9.10 -58.07 -33.11
CA CYS A 556 10.52 -57.74 -32.95
C CYS A 556 11.11 -58.36 -31.67
N GLU A 557 12.17 -59.14 -31.84
CA GLU A 557 12.88 -59.78 -30.73
C GLU A 557 13.81 -58.76 -30.04
N SER A 558 14.39 -57.84 -30.82
CA SER A 558 15.23 -56.75 -30.33
C SER A 558 14.50 -55.40 -30.31
N ASN A 559 15.20 -54.31 -29.94
CA ASN A 559 14.61 -52.96 -29.99
C ASN A 559 14.35 -52.47 -31.41
N CYS A 560 15.16 -52.93 -32.36
CA CYS A 560 15.00 -52.67 -33.78
C CYS A 560 15.58 -53.82 -34.62
N ASP A 561 14.78 -54.36 -35.51
CA ASP A 561 15.19 -55.41 -36.44
C ASP A 561 15.11 -54.88 -37.88
N LEU A 562 15.83 -55.54 -38.78
CA LEU A 562 15.80 -55.25 -40.21
C LEU A 562 15.33 -56.50 -40.96
N GLN A 563 14.43 -56.34 -41.91
CA GLN A 563 13.92 -57.45 -42.72
C GLN A 563 13.68 -57.00 -44.15
N VAL A 564 13.93 -57.88 -45.12
CA VAL A 564 13.45 -57.73 -46.50
C VAL A 564 12.17 -58.54 -46.67
N VAL A 565 11.09 -57.87 -47.11
CA VAL A 565 9.78 -58.49 -47.38
C VAL A 565 9.26 -57.92 -48.69
N ASP A 566 8.84 -58.79 -49.61
CA ASP A 566 8.29 -58.42 -50.91
C ASP A 566 9.15 -57.37 -51.66
N ASP A 567 10.45 -57.62 -51.70
CA ASP A 567 11.46 -56.76 -52.33
C ASP A 567 11.59 -55.35 -51.72
N ALA A 568 11.11 -55.12 -50.50
CA ALA A 568 11.31 -53.87 -49.74
C ALA A 568 12.01 -54.10 -48.40
N VAL A 569 12.73 -53.09 -47.94
CA VAL A 569 13.40 -53.11 -46.63
C VAL A 569 12.47 -52.54 -45.57
N TYR A 570 12.31 -53.26 -44.47
CA TYR A 570 11.56 -52.81 -43.30
C TYR A 570 12.51 -52.67 -42.12
N ILE A 571 12.68 -51.45 -41.64
CA ILE A 571 13.22 -51.15 -40.32
C ILE A 571 12.05 -51.31 -39.34
N LYS A 572 12.08 -52.39 -38.58
CA LYS A 572 11.00 -52.76 -37.66
C LYS A 572 11.38 -52.34 -36.24
N ILE A 573 10.52 -51.57 -35.61
CA ILE A 573 10.71 -51.07 -34.25
C ILE A 573 9.80 -51.86 -33.31
N LYS A 574 10.32 -52.27 -32.16
CA LYS A 574 9.48 -52.83 -31.10
C LYS A 574 8.62 -51.75 -30.44
N PRO A 575 7.31 -51.96 -30.21
CA PRO A 575 6.48 -51.01 -29.47
C PRO A 575 7.09 -50.65 -28.11
N GLY A 576 7.26 -49.35 -27.85
CA GLY A 576 7.95 -48.85 -26.64
C GLY A 576 9.48 -48.67 -26.78
N SER A 577 10.06 -48.98 -27.94
CA SER A 577 11.51 -48.87 -28.18
C SER A 577 11.91 -47.80 -29.21
N LEU A 578 11.00 -46.89 -29.59
CA LEU A 578 11.30 -45.83 -30.54
C LEU A 578 12.49 -44.96 -30.07
N GLY A 579 13.51 -44.90 -30.91
CA GLY A 579 14.76 -44.18 -30.65
C GLY A 579 15.77 -44.94 -29.79
N ARG A 580 15.45 -46.14 -29.33
CA ARG A 580 16.42 -47.05 -28.69
C ARG A 580 17.14 -47.82 -29.77
N ASP A 581 18.46 -47.93 -29.62
CA ASP A 581 19.35 -48.68 -30.51
C ASP A 581 19.27 -48.27 -32.00
N SER A 582 18.75 -47.07 -32.30
CA SER A 582 18.58 -46.54 -33.67
C SER A 582 19.87 -46.55 -34.49
N TYR A 583 21.01 -46.45 -33.83
CA TYR A 583 22.34 -46.44 -34.43
C TYR A 583 22.89 -47.85 -34.78
N TYR A 584 22.21 -48.92 -34.36
CA TYR A 584 22.59 -50.30 -34.70
C TYR A 584 21.84 -50.87 -35.92
N VAL A 585 20.93 -50.11 -36.53
CA VAL A 585 20.17 -50.61 -37.67
C VAL A 585 21.08 -50.93 -38.85
N GLY A 586 20.92 -52.14 -39.41
CA GLY A 586 21.69 -52.62 -40.54
C GLY A 586 23.07 -53.19 -40.20
N HIS A 587 23.45 -53.31 -38.91
CA HIS A 587 24.74 -53.90 -38.54
C HIS A 587 24.91 -55.36 -39.02
N ASN A 588 23.80 -56.07 -39.19
CA ASN A 588 23.69 -57.44 -39.70
C ASN A 588 23.13 -57.51 -41.12
N ILE A 589 23.24 -56.42 -41.91
CA ILE A 589 22.65 -56.34 -43.26
C ILE A 589 23.09 -57.52 -44.16
N ILE A 590 24.32 -58.00 -44.05
CA ILE A 590 24.83 -59.14 -44.83
C ILE A 590 24.09 -60.43 -44.54
N ASP A 591 23.61 -60.64 -43.30
CA ASP A 591 22.87 -61.85 -42.95
C ASP A 591 21.42 -61.81 -43.45
N ILE A 592 20.97 -60.63 -43.90
CA ILE A 592 19.60 -60.35 -44.35
C ILE A 592 19.50 -60.32 -45.88
N LEU A 593 20.61 -59.98 -46.57
CA LEU A 593 20.79 -60.05 -48.02
C LEU A 593 21.01 -61.50 -48.47
#